data_AF-A0A9P4Y2A6-F1
#
_entry.id   AF-A0A9P4Y2A6-F1
#
_cell.length_a   1.000
_cell.length_b   1.000
_cell.length_c   1.000
_cell.angle_alpha   90.00
_cell.angle_beta   90.00
_cell.angle_gamma   90.00
#
_symmetry.space_group_name_H-M   'P 1'
#
loop_
_entity.id
_entity.type
_entity.pdbx_description
1 polymer ?
#
loop_
_entity_poly.entity_id
_entity_poly.type
_entity_poly.pdbx_seq_one_letter_code
_entity_poly.pdbx_strand_id
1 'polypeptide(L)'
;MTTAMKRHWVYEPGHLWSRLVMFGPSARECWNDSLGCGAGWHPVEIKAWTNVNAFIARVTAQEIADFTLYGMWALDEALVDEINVHENRHQPPPSRDCIADALFQVAAVWIRLAGRRLLHKSQEVVEDEARAFVTPSKWEGWRRMFEKEAESMRYTVSVSQIARDCAQLMSQFEKELMVTEVVV
;
A
#
# COMPACT_ATOMS: atom_id res chain seq x y z
N MET A 1 2.73 37.06 -1.55
CA MET A 1 3.78 36.13 -2.04
C MET A 1 4.85 36.00 -0.97
N THR A 2 5.10 34.79 -0.46
CA THR A 2 6.02 34.54 0.67
C THR A 2 7.48 34.81 0.29
N THR A 3 8.33 35.16 1.27
CA THR A 3 9.79 35.36 1.08
C THR A 3 10.44 34.16 0.40
N ALA A 4 9.91 32.97 0.72
CA ALA A 4 10.18 31.72 0.07
C ALA A 4 10.02 31.80 -1.46
N MET A 5 8.81 32.05 -1.98
CA MET A 5 8.59 32.05 -3.43
C MET A 5 9.37 33.15 -4.18
N LYS A 6 9.71 34.27 -3.52
CA LYS A 6 10.49 35.36 -4.13
C LYS A 6 11.95 35.03 -4.39
N ARG A 7 12.52 34.02 -3.71
CA ARG A 7 13.96 33.70 -3.77
C ARG A 7 14.29 32.41 -4.53
N HIS A 8 13.31 31.78 -5.18
CA HIS A 8 13.46 30.50 -5.90
C HIS A 8 14.10 29.34 -5.10
N TRP A 9 14.38 29.51 -3.80
CA TRP A 9 14.94 28.52 -2.85
C TRP A 9 14.14 27.22 -2.75
N VAL A 10 12.96 27.12 -3.34
CA VAL A 10 12.16 25.88 -3.41
C VAL A 10 12.64 25.01 -4.58
N TYR A 11 13.00 25.63 -5.70
CA TYR A 11 13.16 24.99 -7.01
C TYR A 11 14.60 24.97 -7.53
N GLU A 12 15.51 25.78 -6.96
CA GLU A 12 16.91 25.77 -7.40
C GLU A 12 17.64 24.46 -7.05
N PRO A 13 18.58 24.00 -7.90
CA PRO A 13 19.44 22.86 -7.57
C PRO A 13 20.14 23.03 -6.21
N GLY A 14 20.22 21.96 -5.42
CA GLY A 14 20.74 21.98 -4.05
C GLY A 14 19.71 22.33 -2.97
N HIS A 15 18.49 22.70 -3.35
CA HIS A 15 17.41 23.07 -2.44
C HIS A 15 16.32 22.00 -2.26
N LEU A 16 15.26 22.36 -1.52
CA LEU A 16 14.22 21.52 -0.92
C LEU A 16 13.70 20.36 -1.79
N TRP A 17 13.30 20.63 -3.03
CA TRP A 17 12.78 19.59 -3.94
C TRP A 17 13.83 18.93 -4.81
N SER A 18 14.96 19.60 -5.07
CA SER A 18 16.07 19.00 -5.83
C SER A 18 16.72 17.82 -5.08
N ARG A 19 16.56 17.77 -3.75
CA ARG A 19 17.00 16.66 -2.88
C ARG A 19 15.84 15.81 -2.36
N LEU A 20 14.61 16.06 -2.84
CA LEU A 20 13.38 15.37 -2.42
C LEU A 20 13.17 15.32 -0.88
N VAL A 21 13.71 16.28 -0.13
CA VAL A 21 13.65 16.26 1.35
C VAL A 21 12.20 16.34 1.84
N MET A 22 11.35 17.06 1.11
CA MET A 22 9.91 17.16 1.42
C MET A 22 9.07 16.05 0.83
N PHE A 23 9.64 15.17 0.01
CA PHE A 23 8.85 14.17 -0.67
C PHE A 23 8.18 13.18 0.29
N GLY A 24 8.92 12.68 1.29
CA GLY A 24 8.37 11.84 2.35
C GLY A 24 7.25 12.52 3.16
N PRO A 25 7.51 13.69 3.78
CA PRO A 25 6.48 14.45 4.49
C PRO A 25 5.25 14.76 3.64
N SER A 26 5.43 15.23 2.40
CA SER A 26 4.30 15.54 1.50
C SER A 26 3.54 14.29 1.06
N ALA A 27 4.20 13.16 0.87
CA ALA A 27 3.51 11.90 0.61
C ALA A 27 2.66 11.46 1.81
N ARG A 28 3.17 11.62 3.04
CA ARG A 28 2.40 11.31 4.25
C ARG A 28 1.17 12.20 4.41
N GLU A 29 1.25 13.47 4.05
CA GLU A 29 0.10 14.39 4.12
C GLU A 29 -1.08 13.88 3.28
N CYS A 30 -0.85 13.17 2.17
CA CYS A 30 -1.93 12.60 1.37
C CYS A 30 -2.82 11.60 2.13
N TRP A 31 -2.32 10.96 3.20
CA TRP A 31 -3.15 10.07 4.03
C TRP A 31 -4.22 10.84 4.83
N ASN A 32 -4.07 12.15 5.02
CA ASN A 32 -5.11 12.97 5.64
C ASN A 32 -6.32 13.15 4.70
N ASP A 33 -6.12 13.00 3.38
CA ASP A 33 -7.16 13.05 2.34
C ASP A 33 -7.66 11.66 1.93
N SER A 34 -7.36 10.62 2.71
CA SER A 34 -7.84 9.25 2.47
C SER A 34 -9.34 9.10 2.72
N LEU A 35 -9.90 7.99 2.22
CA LEU A 35 -11.32 7.65 2.36
C LEU A 35 -11.71 7.53 3.84
N GLY A 36 -12.77 8.24 4.24
CA GLY A 36 -13.25 8.24 5.62
C GLY A 36 -12.50 9.20 6.56
N CYS A 37 -11.38 9.78 6.10
CA CYS A 37 -10.69 10.88 6.77
C CYS A 37 -11.07 12.21 6.13
N GLY A 38 -10.30 12.68 5.14
CA GLY A 38 -10.58 13.92 4.42
C GLY A 38 -11.48 13.75 3.18
N ALA A 39 -11.55 12.55 2.62
CA ALA A 39 -12.37 12.24 1.45
C ALA A 39 -13.58 11.36 1.80
N GLY A 40 -14.63 11.47 0.97
CA GLY A 40 -15.81 10.62 1.03
C GLY A 40 -15.58 9.26 0.37
N TRP A 41 -16.67 8.62 -0.04
CA TRP A 41 -16.70 7.26 -0.59
C TRP A 41 -17.19 7.22 -2.03
N HIS A 42 -17.15 8.35 -2.74
CA HIS A 42 -17.58 8.37 -4.14
C HIS A 42 -16.59 7.59 -5.02
N PRO A 43 -17.05 6.97 -6.13
CA PRO A 43 -16.17 6.20 -7.01
C PRO A 43 -14.93 6.98 -7.51
N VAL A 44 -15.07 8.31 -7.67
CA VAL A 44 -13.95 9.19 -8.06
C VAL A 44 -12.91 9.34 -6.95
N GLU A 45 -13.33 9.37 -5.69
CA GLU A 45 -12.45 9.47 -4.52
C GLU A 45 -11.74 8.15 -4.28
N ILE A 46 -12.46 7.03 -4.39
CA ILE A 46 -11.87 5.68 -4.30
C ILE A 46 -10.77 5.53 -5.36
N LYS A 47 -11.08 5.88 -6.61
CA LYS A 47 -10.11 5.83 -7.70
C LYS A 47 -8.92 6.77 -7.48
N ALA A 48 -9.16 7.98 -6.98
CA ALA A 48 -8.09 8.93 -6.66
C ALA A 48 -7.15 8.35 -5.58
N TRP A 49 -7.72 7.75 -4.53
CA TRP A 49 -6.96 7.13 -3.46
C TRP A 49 -6.15 5.91 -3.92
N THR A 50 -6.73 5.07 -4.78
CA THR A 50 -6.01 3.96 -5.42
C THR A 50 -4.85 4.47 -6.29
N ASN A 51 -5.03 5.59 -7.00
CA ASN A 51 -3.95 6.18 -7.81
C ASN A 51 -2.80 6.73 -6.96
N VAL A 52 -3.10 7.37 -5.82
CA VAL A 52 -2.08 7.82 -4.86
C VAL A 52 -1.26 6.62 -4.38
N ASN A 53 -1.92 5.55 -3.94
CA ASN A 53 -1.25 4.32 -3.51
C ASN A 53 -0.43 3.69 -4.64
N ALA A 54 -0.97 3.64 -5.87
CA ALA A 54 -0.24 3.10 -7.02
C ALA A 54 1.03 3.89 -7.33
N PHE A 55 1.00 5.22 -7.22
CA PHE A 55 2.17 6.07 -7.39
C PHE A 55 3.24 5.78 -6.32
N ILE A 56 2.84 5.75 -5.05
CA ILE A 56 3.74 5.49 -3.93
C ILE A 56 4.32 4.07 -3.97
N ALA A 57 3.52 3.08 -4.37
CA ALA A 57 3.97 1.72 -4.58
C ALA A 57 5.06 1.64 -5.67
N ARG A 58 4.88 2.34 -6.80
CA ARG A 58 5.91 2.39 -7.86
C ARG A 58 7.21 3.05 -7.41
N VAL A 59 7.11 4.16 -6.68
CA VAL A 59 8.26 4.85 -6.10
C VAL A 59 9.04 3.92 -5.16
N THR A 60 8.32 3.13 -4.35
CA THR A 60 8.90 2.13 -3.45
C THR A 60 9.55 1.00 -4.22
N ALA A 61 8.88 0.48 -5.25
CA ALA A 61 9.41 -0.60 -6.10
C ALA A 61 10.66 -0.19 -6.88
N GLN A 62 10.79 1.09 -7.24
CA GLN A 62 11.98 1.65 -7.91
C GLN A 62 13.07 2.09 -6.94
N GLU A 63 12.89 1.86 -5.63
CA GLU A 63 13.87 2.24 -4.60
C GLU A 63 14.23 3.73 -4.58
N ILE A 64 13.33 4.60 -5.08
CA ILE A 64 13.52 6.05 -5.05
C ILE A 64 13.33 6.57 -3.61
N ALA A 65 12.35 6.02 -2.90
CA ALA A 65 12.10 6.26 -1.48
C ALA A 65 11.38 5.03 -0.90
N ASP A 66 11.70 4.67 0.34
CA ASP A 66 11.12 3.51 1.00
C ASP A 66 9.81 3.88 1.71
N PHE A 67 8.68 3.46 1.13
CA PHE A 67 7.35 3.57 1.74
C PHE A 67 6.75 2.21 2.06
N THR A 68 7.59 1.22 2.38
CA THR A 68 7.15 -0.15 2.75
C THR A 68 6.11 -0.14 3.86
N LEU A 69 6.21 0.78 4.82
CA LEU A 69 5.22 0.99 5.89
C LEU A 69 3.80 1.19 5.34
N TYR A 70 3.64 1.92 4.24
CA TYR A 70 2.31 2.20 3.66
C TYR A 70 1.75 1.00 2.90
N GLY A 71 2.63 0.19 2.30
CA GLY A 71 2.22 -1.11 1.75
C GLY A 71 1.77 -2.07 2.84
N MET A 72 2.46 -2.10 3.98
CA MET A 72 2.05 -2.87 5.15
C MET A 72 0.68 -2.41 5.67
N TRP A 73 0.46 -1.11 5.87
CA TRP A 73 -0.85 -0.60 6.28
C TRP A 73 -1.96 -0.97 5.29
N ALA A 74 -1.73 -0.79 3.99
CA ALA A 74 -2.72 -1.16 2.97
C ALA A 74 -3.11 -2.65 3.01
N LEU A 75 -2.14 -3.53 3.30
CA LEU A 75 -2.38 -4.97 3.40
C LEU A 75 -3.05 -5.34 4.73
N ASP A 76 -2.59 -4.78 5.84
CA ASP A 76 -3.17 -5.02 7.17
C ASP A 76 -4.64 -4.53 7.23
N GLU A 77 -4.93 -3.32 6.73
CA GLU A 77 -6.29 -2.77 6.68
C GLU A 77 -7.25 -3.66 5.87
N ALA A 78 -6.77 -4.25 4.77
CA ALA A 78 -7.60 -5.09 3.90
C ALA A 78 -7.76 -6.52 4.43
N LEU A 79 -6.73 -7.08 5.08
CA LEU A 79 -6.63 -8.52 5.34
C LEU A 79 -6.65 -8.91 6.80
N VAL A 80 -6.14 -8.04 7.68
CA VAL A 80 -5.94 -8.34 9.10
C VAL A 80 -6.99 -7.64 9.95
N ASP A 81 -7.22 -6.36 9.68
CA ASP A 81 -8.11 -5.52 10.46
C ASP A 81 -9.58 -5.87 10.22
N GLU A 82 -10.40 -5.67 11.26
CA GLU A 82 -11.84 -5.85 11.11
C GLU A 82 -12.44 -4.69 10.33
N ILE A 83 -13.01 -4.97 9.15
CA ILE A 83 -13.73 -3.96 8.37
C ILE A 83 -15.01 -3.55 9.13
N ASN A 84 -14.97 -2.39 9.78
CA ASN A 84 -16.07 -1.78 10.52
C ASN A 84 -16.57 -0.49 9.86
N VAL A 85 -17.89 -0.40 9.70
CA VAL A 85 -18.61 0.72 9.04
C VAL A 85 -18.65 1.98 9.92
N HIS A 86 -18.42 1.86 11.22
CA HIS A 86 -18.66 2.92 12.21
C HIS A 86 -17.41 3.42 12.93
N GLU A 87 -16.23 2.88 12.62
CA GLU A 87 -15.02 3.19 13.37
C GLU A 87 -14.39 4.52 12.93
N ASN A 88 -14.53 5.56 13.78
CA ASN A 88 -13.80 6.84 13.74
C ASN A 88 -13.67 7.52 12.36
N ARG A 89 -14.67 7.36 11.49
CA ARG A 89 -14.68 8.00 10.16
C ARG A 89 -15.39 9.34 10.22
N HIS A 90 -14.74 10.39 9.72
CA HIS A 90 -15.37 11.70 9.56
C HIS A 90 -16.51 11.65 8.52
N GLN A 91 -16.37 10.77 7.53
CA GLN A 91 -17.40 10.52 6.51
C GLN A 91 -17.79 9.04 6.51
N PRO A 92 -19.04 8.70 6.86
CA PRO A 92 -19.47 7.31 6.94
C PRO A 92 -19.53 6.67 5.53
N PRO A 93 -19.06 5.42 5.39
CA PRO A 93 -19.14 4.68 4.13
C PRO A 93 -20.57 4.21 3.86
N PRO A 94 -20.93 4.00 2.58
CA PRO A 94 -22.28 3.59 2.20
C PRO A 94 -22.59 2.14 2.60
N SER A 95 -21.59 1.27 2.68
CA SER A 95 -21.73 -0.13 3.11
C SER A 95 -20.38 -0.73 3.49
N ARG A 96 -20.41 -1.88 4.17
CA ARG A 96 -19.21 -2.68 4.44
C ARG A 96 -18.51 -3.12 3.14
N ASP A 97 -19.30 -3.50 2.14
CA ASP A 97 -18.79 -3.92 0.83
C ASP A 97 -18.04 -2.81 0.11
N CYS A 98 -18.51 -1.56 0.19
CA CYS A 98 -17.82 -0.41 -0.39
C CYS A 98 -16.44 -0.19 0.25
N ILE A 99 -16.32 -0.41 1.57
CA ILE A 99 -15.04 -0.35 2.26
C ILE A 99 -14.13 -1.48 1.77
N ALA A 100 -14.65 -2.71 1.76
CA ALA A 100 -13.89 -3.88 1.31
C ALA A 100 -13.39 -3.72 -0.13
N ASP A 101 -14.26 -3.31 -1.05
CA ASP A 101 -13.87 -3.03 -2.44
C ASP A 101 -12.73 -2.01 -2.54
N ALA A 102 -12.78 -0.93 -1.76
CA ALA A 102 -11.75 0.10 -1.78
C ALA A 102 -10.41 -0.40 -1.19
N LEU A 103 -10.46 -1.07 -0.03
CA LEU A 103 -9.27 -1.60 0.64
C LEU A 103 -8.59 -2.68 -0.20
N PHE A 104 -9.35 -3.62 -0.75
CA PHE A 104 -8.78 -4.67 -1.61
C PHE A 104 -8.21 -4.10 -2.91
N GLN A 105 -8.81 -3.06 -3.50
CA GLN A 105 -8.21 -2.37 -4.64
C GLN A 105 -6.86 -1.72 -4.30
N VAL A 106 -6.76 -1.09 -3.12
CA VAL A 106 -5.52 -0.48 -2.64
C VAL A 106 -4.46 -1.54 -2.33
N ALA A 107 -4.80 -2.60 -1.61
CA ALA A 107 -3.91 -3.72 -1.35
C ALA A 107 -3.40 -4.37 -2.65
N ALA A 108 -4.28 -4.54 -3.64
CA ALA A 108 -3.92 -5.12 -4.92
C ALA A 108 -2.90 -4.29 -5.71
N VAL A 109 -2.99 -2.95 -5.69
CA VAL A 109 -1.99 -2.12 -6.37
C VAL A 109 -0.63 -2.24 -5.70
N TRP A 110 -0.57 -2.39 -4.37
CA TRP A 110 0.67 -2.65 -3.66
C TRP A 110 1.29 -3.99 -4.03
N ILE A 111 0.51 -5.08 -4.06
CA ILE A 111 1.02 -6.39 -4.50
C ILE A 111 1.50 -6.34 -5.96
N ARG A 112 0.70 -5.75 -6.86
CA ARG A 112 1.03 -5.71 -8.30
C ARG A 112 2.26 -4.88 -8.62
N LEU A 113 2.44 -3.75 -7.94
CA LEU A 113 3.47 -2.77 -8.30
C LEU A 113 4.73 -2.89 -7.44
N ALA A 114 4.58 -3.24 -6.16
CA ALA A 114 5.67 -3.31 -5.20
C ALA A 114 5.82 -4.70 -4.54
N GLY A 115 4.99 -5.70 -4.87
CA GLY A 115 4.99 -6.99 -4.19
C GLY A 115 6.34 -7.70 -4.19
N ARG A 116 7.11 -7.65 -5.30
CA ARG A 116 8.48 -8.19 -5.34
C ARG A 116 9.41 -7.47 -4.36
N ARG A 117 9.30 -6.15 -4.26
CA ARG A 117 10.10 -5.37 -3.30
C ARG A 117 9.71 -5.70 -1.87
N LEU A 118 8.41 -5.84 -1.58
CA LEU A 118 7.92 -6.24 -0.26
C LEU A 118 8.40 -7.64 0.13
N LEU A 119 8.40 -8.60 -0.82
CA LEU A 119 8.95 -9.93 -0.60
C LEU A 119 10.47 -9.89 -0.34
N HIS A 120 11.23 -9.13 -1.13
CA HIS A 120 12.67 -8.96 -0.89
C HIS A 120 12.94 -8.36 0.50
N LYS A 121 12.20 -7.31 0.85
CA LYS A 121 12.24 -6.67 2.17
C LYS A 121 11.92 -7.65 3.29
N SER A 122 11.00 -8.59 3.06
CA SER A 122 10.67 -9.61 4.05
C SER A 122 11.83 -10.58 4.33
N GLN A 123 12.78 -10.73 3.41
CA GLN A 123 13.95 -11.60 3.59
C GLN A 123 15.17 -10.86 4.16
N GLU A 124 15.13 -9.53 4.27
CA GLU A 124 16.24 -8.76 4.81
C GLU A 124 16.45 -9.08 6.30
N VAL A 125 17.69 -9.41 6.66
CA VAL A 125 18.07 -9.58 8.07
C VAL A 125 18.10 -8.20 8.72
N VAL A 126 17.19 -7.98 9.66
CA VAL A 126 17.12 -6.77 10.47
C VAL A 126 17.59 -7.06 11.89
N GLU A 127 18.36 -6.14 12.46
CA GLU A 127 18.89 -6.27 13.83
C GLU A 127 17.77 -6.31 14.88
N ASP A 128 16.64 -5.66 14.58
CA ASP A 128 15.45 -5.59 15.43
C ASP A 128 14.23 -5.98 14.59
N GLU A 129 13.87 -7.26 14.61
CA GLU A 129 12.69 -7.79 13.90
C GLU A 129 11.40 -7.06 14.32
N ALA A 130 11.32 -6.51 15.54
CA ALA A 130 10.15 -5.77 15.98
C ALA A 130 9.95 -4.44 15.23
N ARG A 131 10.99 -3.96 14.54
CA ARG A 131 10.93 -2.76 13.67
C ARG A 131 10.72 -3.10 12.20
N ALA A 132 10.71 -4.38 11.84
CA ALA A 132 10.45 -4.81 10.48
C ALA A 132 8.99 -4.54 10.11
N PHE A 133 8.76 -3.75 9.06
CA PHE A 133 7.41 -3.57 8.54
C PHE A 133 6.89 -4.85 7.87
N VAL A 134 7.78 -5.58 7.20
CA VAL A 134 7.48 -6.84 6.53
C VAL A 134 8.47 -7.90 7.00
N THR A 135 7.95 -9.05 7.41
CA THR A 135 8.70 -10.26 7.78
C THR A 135 8.22 -11.43 6.93
N PRO A 136 8.95 -12.56 6.87
CA PRO A 136 8.49 -13.72 6.12
C PRO A 136 7.13 -14.23 6.65
N SER A 137 6.91 -14.17 7.96
CA SER A 137 5.66 -14.56 8.59
C SER A 137 4.49 -13.64 8.24
N LYS A 138 4.72 -12.32 8.16
CA LYS A 138 3.70 -11.37 7.70
C LYS A 138 3.33 -11.59 6.23
N TRP A 139 4.33 -11.76 5.38
CA TRP A 139 4.11 -12.01 3.95
C TRP A 139 3.25 -13.27 3.73
N GLU A 140 3.62 -14.37 4.38
CA GLU A 140 2.85 -15.62 4.34
C GLU A 140 1.45 -15.45 4.93
N GLY A 141 1.32 -14.68 6.02
CA GLY A 141 0.03 -14.34 6.63
C GLY A 141 -0.90 -13.63 5.65
N TRP A 142 -0.42 -12.59 4.96
CA TRP A 142 -1.19 -11.88 3.95
C TRP A 142 -1.60 -12.78 2.78
N ARG A 143 -0.67 -13.62 2.29
CA ARG A 143 -0.96 -14.58 1.22
C ARG A 143 -2.11 -15.51 1.60
N ARG A 144 -2.07 -16.11 2.79
CA ARG A 144 -3.13 -16.98 3.30
C ARG A 144 -4.46 -16.27 3.48
N MET A 145 -4.43 -15.02 3.92
CA MET A 145 -5.66 -14.23 4.08
C MET A 145 -6.30 -13.90 2.72
N PHE A 146 -5.50 -13.61 1.69
CA PHE A 146 -6.00 -13.49 0.32
C PHE A 146 -6.59 -14.80 -0.20
N GLU A 147 -5.94 -15.95 0.04
CA GLU A 147 -6.48 -17.27 -0.35
C GLU A 147 -7.84 -17.53 0.33
N LYS A 148 -7.92 -17.28 1.64
CA LYS A 148 -9.15 -17.42 2.40
C LYS A 148 -10.27 -16.51 1.85
N GLU A 149 -9.96 -15.26 1.51
CA GLU A 149 -10.97 -14.33 0.99
C GLU A 149 -11.37 -14.64 -0.47
N ALA A 150 -10.49 -15.25 -1.24
CA ALA A 150 -10.81 -15.74 -2.59
C ALA A 150 -11.88 -16.85 -2.59
N GLU A 151 -12.01 -17.56 -1.47
CA GLU A 151 -12.97 -18.66 -1.28
C GLU A 151 -14.22 -18.23 -0.48
N SER A 152 -14.08 -17.27 0.44
CA SER A 152 -15.14 -16.90 1.39
C SER A 152 -16.37 -16.28 0.74
N MET A 153 -16.19 -15.56 -0.39
CA MET A 153 -17.22 -14.71 -1.00
C MET A 153 -17.92 -13.79 0.02
N ARG A 154 -17.17 -13.32 1.03
CA ARG A 154 -17.73 -12.58 2.18
C ARG A 154 -18.27 -11.21 1.80
N TYR A 155 -17.64 -10.59 0.79
CA TYR A 155 -17.98 -9.25 0.30
C TYR A 155 -18.49 -9.35 -1.14
N THR A 156 -17.91 -8.57 -2.06
CA THR A 156 -18.28 -8.59 -3.47
C THR A 156 -17.51 -9.67 -4.25
N VAL A 157 -18.06 -10.05 -5.40
CA VAL A 157 -17.34 -10.93 -6.36
C VAL A 157 -16.02 -10.29 -6.81
N SER A 158 -15.98 -8.96 -6.90
CA SER A 158 -14.76 -8.20 -7.22
C SER A 158 -13.68 -8.41 -6.16
N VAL A 159 -14.03 -8.32 -4.87
CA VAL A 159 -13.09 -8.58 -3.76
C VAL A 159 -12.53 -9.98 -3.84
N SER A 160 -13.36 -11.02 -4.00
CA SER A 160 -12.86 -12.39 -4.10
C SER A 160 -11.98 -12.61 -5.34
N GLN A 161 -12.28 -11.96 -6.46
CA GLN A 161 -11.42 -12.04 -7.65
C GLN A 161 -10.06 -11.33 -7.42
N ILE A 162 -10.08 -10.13 -6.85
CA ILE A 162 -8.86 -9.41 -6.48
C ILE A 162 -8.00 -10.25 -5.53
N ALA A 163 -8.63 -10.85 -4.52
CA ALA A 163 -7.94 -11.69 -3.55
C ALA A 163 -7.27 -12.89 -4.22
N ARG A 164 -7.98 -13.57 -5.13
CA ARG A 164 -7.44 -14.68 -5.92
C ARG A 164 -6.23 -14.26 -6.75
N ASP A 165 -6.35 -13.15 -7.49
CA ASP A 165 -5.26 -12.62 -8.32
C ASP A 165 -4.03 -12.29 -7.47
N CYS A 166 -4.22 -11.67 -6.30
CA CYS A 166 -3.13 -11.30 -5.41
C CYS A 166 -2.43 -12.52 -4.82
N ALA A 167 -3.18 -13.51 -4.33
CA ALA A 167 -2.62 -14.77 -3.83
C ALA A 167 -1.77 -15.47 -4.91
N GLN A 168 -2.28 -15.55 -6.14
CA GLN A 168 -1.57 -16.15 -7.27
C GLN A 168 -0.27 -15.40 -7.60
N LEU A 169 -0.32 -14.06 -7.63
CA LEU A 169 0.86 -13.22 -7.85
C LEU A 169 1.91 -13.38 -6.75
N MET A 170 1.49 -13.42 -5.48
CA MET A 170 2.40 -13.62 -4.36
C MET A 170 3.12 -14.97 -4.45
N SER A 171 2.39 -16.05 -4.74
CA SER A 171 2.99 -17.38 -4.97
C SER A 171 3.90 -17.42 -6.20
N GLN A 172 3.61 -16.61 -7.23
CA GLN A 172 4.51 -16.48 -8.38
C GLN A 172 5.83 -15.80 -7.96
N PHE A 173 5.78 -14.72 -7.19
CA PHE A 173 6.99 -14.03 -6.73
C PHE A 173 7.87 -14.92 -5.86
N GLU A 174 7.28 -15.74 -4.98
CA GLU A 174 8.03 -16.71 -4.16
C GLU A 174 8.77 -17.74 -5.03
N LYS A 175 8.10 -18.29 -6.05
CA LYS A 175 8.73 -19.22 -7.00
C LYS A 175 9.87 -18.56 -7.77
N GLU A 176 9.68 -17.33 -8.23
CA GLU A 176 10.71 -16.55 -8.93
C GLU A 176 11.94 -16.31 -8.04
N LEU A 177 11.72 -15.98 -6.76
CA LEU A 177 12.80 -15.78 -5.79
C LEU A 177 13.59 -17.06 -5.56
N MET A 178 12.92 -18.20 -5.33
CA MET A 178 13.58 -19.50 -5.14
C MET A 178 14.42 -19.93 -6.34
N VAL A 179 13.94 -19.69 -7.56
CA VAL A 179 14.71 -20.00 -8.78
C VAL A 179 15.98 -19.13 -8.87
N THR A 180 15.90 -17.88 -8.44
CA THR A 180 17.03 -16.96 -8.47
C THR A 180 18.13 -17.37 -7.48
N GLU A 181 17.75 -17.87 -6.29
CA GLU A 181 18.70 -18.34 -5.27
C GLU A 181 19.40 -19.66 -5.61
N VAL A 182 18.80 -20.52 -6.44
CA VAL A 182 19.38 -21.82 -6.83
C VAL A 182 20.41 -21.70 -7.97
N VAL A 183 20.38 -20.60 -8.73
CA VAL A 183 21.21 -20.38 -9.92
C VAL A 183 22.50 -19.58 -9.60
N VAL A 184 22.64 -19.09 -8.37
CA VAL A 184 23.82 -18.35 -7.85
C VAL A 184 24.66 -19.26 -6.96
#